data_AF-A0A3M0Z2A0-F1
#
_entry.id   AF-A0A3M0Z2A0-F1
#
_cell.length_a   1.000
_cell.length_b   1.000
_cell.length_c   1.000
_cell.angle_alpha   90.00
_cell.angle_beta   90.00
_cell.angle_gamma   90.00
#
_symmetry.space_group_name_H-M   'P 1'
#
loop_
_entity.id
_entity.type
_entity.pdbx_description
1 polymer ?
#
loop_
_entity_poly.entity_id
_entity_poly.type
_entity_poly.pdbx_seq_one_letter_code
_entity_poly.pdbx_strand_id
1 'polypeptide(L)' 'IRESGLIVNERDDKEGVVRIVGSVAVQERLLGMLGISFFAVPAVRSRIGQWREAVATVCHDLEEYLRQYA' A
#
# COMPACT_ATOMS: atom_id res chain seq x y z
N ILE A 1 -5.94 -12.17 -1.08
CA ILE A 1 -5.31 -11.73 0.20
C ILE A 1 -4.33 -12.81 0.68
N ARG A 2 -3.31 -13.10 -0.14
CA ARG A 2 -2.11 -13.91 0.20
C ARG A 2 -0.84 -13.38 -0.50
N GLU A 3 -0.89 -12.22 -1.16
CA GLU A 3 0.22 -11.69 -2.00
C GLU A 3 0.77 -10.32 -1.56
N SER A 4 0.17 -9.66 -0.57
CA SER A 4 0.70 -8.49 0.13
C SER A 4 -0.39 -8.07 1.11
N GLY A 5 -0.03 -7.75 2.35
CA GLY A 5 -0.97 -7.35 3.40
C GLY A 5 -1.53 -5.95 3.16
N LEU A 6 -2.17 -5.72 2.00
CA LEU A 6 -2.69 -4.43 1.57
C LEU A 6 -3.85 -4.02 2.48
N ILE A 7 -3.64 -2.95 3.24
CA ILE A 7 -4.64 -2.32 4.11
C ILE A 7 -5.05 -1.00 3.44
N VAL A 8 -6.36 -0.89 3.19
CA VAL A 8 -6.99 0.37 2.80
C VAL A 8 -7.64 0.93 4.04
N ASN A 9 -7.21 2.12 4.47
CA ASN A 9 -7.85 2.82 5.57
C ASN A 9 -8.37 4.14 5.02
N GLU A 10 -9.69 4.24 4.95
CA GLU A 10 -10.38 5.50 4.66
C GLU A 10 -10.72 6.13 6.01
N ARG A 11 -10.02 7.21 6.37
CA ARG A 11 -10.44 8.04 7.50
C ARG A 11 -11.24 9.22 6.97
N ASP A 12 -12.49 9.24 7.42
CA ASP A 12 -13.32 10.43 7.40
C ASP A 12 -13.08 11.20 8.72
N ASP A 13 -11.81 11.49 9.03
CA ASP A 13 -11.55 12.62 9.90
C ASP A 13 -11.96 13.89 9.14
N LYS A 14 -12.14 15.03 9.82
CA LYS A 14 -12.59 16.30 9.24
C LYS A 14 -11.74 16.80 8.03
N GLU A 15 -10.69 16.07 7.68
CA GLU A 15 -9.75 16.34 6.59
C GLU A 15 -9.92 15.39 5.38
N GLY A 16 -10.74 14.34 5.48
CA GLY A 16 -11.12 13.46 4.38
C GLY A 16 -9.91 12.85 3.67
N VAL A 17 -9.11 12.02 4.35
CA VAL A 17 -7.88 11.45 3.79
C VAL A 17 -8.05 9.95 3.56
N VAL A 18 -7.73 9.50 2.35
CA VAL A 18 -7.58 8.07 2.03
C VAL A 18 -6.11 7.70 2.13
N ARG A 19 -5.83 6.60 2.84
CA ARG A 19 -4.51 5.99 2.92
C ARG A 19 -4.53 4.57 2.40
N ILE A 20 -3.56 4.24 1.55
CA ILE A 20 -3.34 2.90 1.02
C ILE A 20 -1.95 2.46 1.45
N VAL A 21 -1.87 1.36 2.19
CA VAL A 21 -0.63 0.85 2.78
C VAL A 21 -0.45 -0.62 2.40
N GLY A 22 0.73 -0.98 1.92
CA GLY A 22 1.17 -2.36 1.74
C GLY A 22 2.27 -2.73 2.74
N SER A 23 2.32 -4.00 3.11
CA SER A 23 3.41 -4.57 3.91
C SER A 23 4.58 -4.97 3.00
N VAL A 24 5.80 -4.89 3.52
CA VAL A 24 7.01 -5.41 2.88
C VAL A 24 7.61 -6.47 3.79
N ALA A 25 7.67 -7.72 3.32
CA ALA A 25 8.22 -8.85 4.05
C ALA A 25 9.21 -9.67 3.22
N VAL A 26 10.29 -10.14 3.86
CA VAL A 26 11.31 -10.98 3.25
C VAL A 26 11.50 -12.22 4.12
N GLN A 27 11.51 -13.42 3.52
CA GLN A 27 11.67 -14.70 4.23
C GLN A 27 10.71 -14.82 5.44
N GLU A 28 9.41 -14.53 5.22
CA GLU A 28 8.36 -14.53 6.25
C GLU A 28 8.54 -13.50 7.38
N ARG A 29 9.56 -12.65 7.31
CA ARG A 29 9.80 -11.56 8.27
C ARG A 29 9.28 -10.24 7.73
N LEU A 30 8.33 -9.64 8.46
CA LEU A 30 7.87 -8.28 8.19
C LEU A 30 9.01 -7.29 8.45
N LEU A 31 9.34 -6.49 7.44
CA LEU A 31 10.37 -5.45 7.53
C LEU A 31 9.76 -4.06 7.75
N GLY A 32 8.57 -3.82 7.21
CA GLY A 32 7.88 -2.54 7.37
C GLY A 32 6.62 -2.42 6.52
N MET A 33 6.17 -1.18 6.38
CA MET A 33 5.00 -0.80 5.60
C MET A 33 5.33 0.41 4.72
N LEU A 34 4.81 0.40 3.50
CA LEU A 34 4.89 1.52 2.57
C LEU A 34 3.47 1.93 2.17
N GLY A 35 3.22 3.24 2.05
CA GLY A 35 1.90 3.71 1.68
C GLY A 35 1.88 5.13 1.15
N ILE A 36 0.74 5.44 0.54
CA ILE A 36 0.42 6.76 -0.02
C ILE A 36 -0.82 7.30 0.68
N SER A 37 -0.84 8.63 0.87
CA SER A 37 -1.96 9.34 1.49
C SER A 37 -2.40 10.48 0.58
N PHE A 38 -3.70 10.65 0.42
CA PHE A 38 -4.27 11.68 -0.44
C PHE A 38 -5.64 12.12 0.08
N PHE A 39 -6.03 13.35 -0.25
CA PHE A 39 -7.38 13.83 0.00
C PHE A 39 -8.40 13.03 -0.81
N ALA A 40 -9.52 12.69 -0.18
CA ALA A 40 -10.59 11.82 -0.66
C ALA A 40 -11.51 12.51 -1.66
N VAL A 41 -10.94 13.25 -2.62
CA VAL A 41 -11.68 13.91 -3.69
C VAL A 41 -12.25 12.88 -4.67
N PRO A 42 -13.35 13.18 -5.39
CA PRO A 42 -14.01 12.23 -6.29
C PRO A 42 -13.06 11.58 -7.32
N ALA A 43 -12.10 12.36 -7.85
CA ALA A 43 -11.10 11.87 -8.81
C ALA A 43 -10.16 10.80 -8.23
N VAL A 44 -9.90 10.85 -6.92
CA VAL A 44 -9.08 9.86 -6.22
C VAL A 44 -9.92 8.64 -5.87
N ARG A 45 -11.15 8.86 -5.38
CA ARG A 45 -12.08 7.78 -5.04
C ARG A 45 -12.37 6.86 -6.22
N SER A 46 -12.56 7.42 -7.42
CA SER A 46 -12.80 6.64 -8.65
C SER A 46 -11.61 5.79 -9.10
N ARG A 47 -10.41 6.03 -8.53
CA ARG A 47 -9.16 5.34 -8.90
C ARG A 47 -8.53 4.57 -7.74
N ILE A 48 -9.25 4.37 -6.62
CA ILE A 48 -8.71 3.64 -5.45
C ILE A 48 -8.17 2.26 -5.84
N GLY A 49 -8.84 1.53 -6.74
CA GLY A 49 -8.33 0.25 -7.24
C GLY A 49 -6.95 0.34 -7.89
N GLN A 50 -6.73 1.35 -8.75
CA GLN A 50 -5.44 1.58 -9.41
C GLN A 50 -4.35 1.95 -8.41
N TRP A 51 -4.68 2.77 -7.41
CA TRP A 51 -3.74 3.13 -6.36
C TRP A 51 -3.38 1.93 -5.46
N ARG A 52 -4.33 1.04 -5.20
CA ARG A 52 -4.10 -0.24 -4.50
C ARG A 52 -3.14 -1.13 -5.26
N GLU A 53 -3.36 -1.29 -6.56
CA GLU A 53 -2.48 -2.07 -7.43
C GLU A 53 -1.07 -1.48 -7.47
N ALA A 54 -0.94 -0.16 -7.65
CA ALA A 54 0.36 0.50 -7.65
C ALA A 54 1.15 0.29 -6.35
N VAL A 55 0.50 0.43 -5.19
CA VAL A 55 1.15 0.16 -3.88
C VAL A 55 1.54 -1.30 -3.76
N ALA A 56 0.69 -2.23 -4.20
CA ALA A 56 0.99 -3.66 -4.16
C ALA A 56 2.21 -4.01 -5.04
N THR A 57 2.28 -3.46 -6.26
CA THR A 57 3.43 -3.63 -7.17
C THR A 57 4.71 -3.10 -6.53
N VAL A 58 4.70 -1.87 -6.00
CA VAL A 58 5.90 -1.30 -5.36
C VAL A 58 6.34 -2.13 -4.15
N CYS A 59 5.40 -2.63 -3.34
CA CYS A 59 5.74 -3.50 -2.21
C CYS A 59 6.36 -4.82 -2.70
N HIS A 60 5.79 -5.43 -3.73
CA HIS A 60 6.29 -6.66 -4.32
C HIS A 60 7.70 -6.48 -4.90
N ASP A 61 7.91 -5.45 -5.71
CA ASP A 61 9.22 -5.14 -6.32
C ASP A 61 10.27 -4.89 -5.24
N LEU A 62 9.90 -4.19 -4.16
CA LEU A 62 10.78 -3.96 -3.03
C LEU A 62 11.11 -5.25 -2.27
N GLU A 63 10.14 -6.15 -2.07
CA GLU A 63 10.40 -7.46 -1.50
C GLU A 63 11.35 -8.29 -2.37
N GLU A 64 11.15 -8.30 -3.69
CA GLU A 64 12.03 -8.98 -4.64
C GLU A 64 13.44 -8.41 -4.63
N TYR A 65 13.58 -7.08 -4.61
CA TYR A 65 14.86 -6.41 -4.49
C TYR A 65 15.56 -6.81 -3.18
N LEU A 66 14.87 -6.73 -2.04
CA LEU A 66 15.46 -7.05 -0.74
C LEU A 66 15.84 -8.53 -0.60
N ARG A 67 15.11 -9.46 -1.23
CA ARG A 67 15.47 -10.90 -1.28
C ARG A 67 16.82 -11.16 -1.94
N GLN A 68 17.34 -10.26 -2.78
CA GLN A 68 18.65 -10.41 -3.42
C GLN A 68 19.82 -10.04 -2.49
N TYR A 69 19.54 -9.31 -1.40
CA TYR A 69 20.55 -8.77 -0.49
C TYR A 69 20.40 -9.24 0.97
N ALA A 70 19.39 -10.06 1.27
CA ALA A 70 19.08 -10.60 2.59
C ALA A 70 19.38 -12.09 2.68
#